data_AF-A0A4R9FMK8-F1
#
_entry.id   AF-A0A4R9FMK8-F1
#
_cell.length_a   1.000
_cell.length_b   1.000
_cell.length_c   1.000
_cell.angle_alpha   90.00
_cell.angle_beta   90.00
_cell.angle_gamma   90.00
#
_symmetry.space_group_name_H-M   'P 1'
#
loop_
_entity.id
_entity.type
_entity.pdbx_description
1 polymer ?
#
loop_
_entity_poly.entity_id
_entity_poly.type
_entity_poly.pdbx_seq_one_letter_code
_entity_poly.pdbx_strand_id
1 'polypeptide(L)'
;MRRFVQFTLMFGVLLLFGFGNCKSLPRYDAQLTANAEISKATNAKYIVFPFEFAEGLSLKEVQENNQKIVSQRNREKAEAALFAAGATVLERSKVDKLLNEITLSKTGITESDGLNIGKLLNANYAVFGKVTNYGVARRRLRQHFAAEIILKGVNIETGVIVWECILKGHSPYNNGQQTLLDTENKLYEQFTKKFKEKAANPTN
;
A
#
# COMPACT_ATOMS: atom_id res chain seq x y z
N MET A 1 -59.04 2.09 -28.15
CA MET A 1 -57.77 2.85 -28.22
C MET A 1 -57.24 3.42 -26.89
N ARG A 2 -58.01 3.45 -25.78
CA ARG A 2 -57.54 4.05 -24.50
C ARG A 2 -56.60 3.18 -23.64
N ARG A 3 -56.62 1.84 -23.79
CA ARG A 3 -55.83 0.91 -22.97
C ARG A 3 -54.39 0.67 -23.45
N PHE A 4 -54.09 0.96 -24.72
CA PHE A 4 -52.75 0.75 -25.29
C PHE A 4 -51.75 1.84 -24.87
N VAL A 5 -52.24 3.06 -24.63
CA VAL A 5 -51.42 4.23 -24.24
C VAL A 5 -50.96 4.14 -22.77
N GLN A 6 -51.70 3.46 -21.90
CA GLN A 6 -51.30 3.28 -20.50
C GLN A 6 -50.13 2.30 -20.32
N PHE A 7 -50.01 1.29 -21.18
CA PHE A 7 -48.92 0.32 -21.10
C PHE A 7 -47.57 0.88 -21.56
N THR A 8 -47.58 1.78 -22.55
CA THR A 8 -46.34 2.42 -23.07
C THR A 8 -45.76 3.44 -22.08
N LEU A 9 -46.61 4.13 -21.32
CA LEU A 9 -46.19 5.07 -20.28
C LEU A 9 -45.54 4.37 -19.07
N MET A 10 -45.99 3.17 -18.72
CA MET A 10 -45.43 2.40 -17.60
C MET A 10 -44.03 1.84 -17.91
N PHE A 11 -43.76 1.47 -19.17
CA PHE A 11 -42.44 0.97 -19.61
C PHE A 11 -41.40 2.10 -19.76
N GLY A 12 -41.83 3.30 -20.16
CA GLY A 12 -40.95 4.48 -20.24
C GLY A 12 -40.41 4.94 -18.88
N VAL A 13 -41.22 4.81 -17.82
CA VAL A 13 -40.80 5.16 -16.45
C VAL A 13 -39.81 4.13 -15.89
N LEU A 14 -39.96 2.84 -16.21
CA LEU A 14 -39.06 1.78 -15.71
C LEU A 14 -37.65 1.85 -16.33
N LEU A 15 -37.51 2.32 -17.58
CA LEU A 15 -36.21 2.51 -18.23
C LEU A 15 -35.46 3.77 -17.75
N LEU A 16 -36.17 4.77 -17.22
CA LEU A 16 -35.55 5.98 -16.65
C LEU A 16 -34.95 5.77 -15.25
N PHE A 17 -35.36 4.74 -14.52
CA PHE A 17 -34.80 4.41 -13.19
C PHE A 17 -33.64 3.39 -13.21
N GLY A 18 -33.35 2.75 -14.35
CA GLY A 18 -32.34 1.70 -14.45
C GLY A 18 -30.87 2.16 -14.52
N PHE A 19 -30.61 3.44 -14.81
CA PHE A 19 -29.25 3.93 -15.09
C PHE A 19 -28.63 4.82 -13.99
N GLY A 20 -29.30 4.96 -12.84
CA GLY A 20 -28.94 5.97 -11.83
C GLY A 20 -27.64 5.73 -11.04
N ASN A 21 -27.12 4.51 -10.94
CA ASN A 21 -26.02 4.23 -10.01
C ASN A 21 -25.00 3.21 -10.53
N CYS A 22 -24.30 3.55 -11.62
CA CYS A 22 -22.94 3.03 -11.82
C CYS A 22 -22.01 3.67 -10.76
N LYS A 23 -22.09 3.23 -9.50
CA LYS A 23 -21.05 3.50 -8.50
C LYS A 23 -19.91 2.55 -8.82
N SER A 24 -18.72 3.07 -9.14
CA SER A 24 -17.54 2.20 -9.26
C SER A 24 -17.33 1.54 -7.89
N LEU A 25 -17.49 0.22 -7.83
CA LEU A 25 -17.28 -0.54 -6.60
C LEU A 25 -15.82 -0.36 -6.14
N PRO A 26 -15.56 -0.27 -4.83
CA PRO A 26 -14.20 -0.26 -4.32
C PRO A 26 -13.43 -1.48 -4.84
N ARG A 27 -12.17 -1.28 -5.22
CA ARG A 27 -11.28 -2.36 -5.67
C ARG A 27 -9.92 -2.20 -5.04
N TYR A 28 -9.41 -3.31 -4.55
CA TYR A 28 -8.10 -3.42 -3.91
C TYR A 28 -7.38 -4.60 -4.56
N ASP A 29 -6.16 -4.37 -5.00
CA ASP A 29 -5.34 -5.38 -5.67
C ASP A 29 -3.92 -5.35 -5.09
N ALA A 30 -3.30 -6.52 -5.02
CA ALA A 30 -1.92 -6.70 -4.60
C ALA A 30 -1.23 -7.62 -5.60
N GLN A 31 -0.33 -7.05 -6.39
CA GLN A 31 0.43 -7.77 -7.41
C GLN A 31 1.81 -8.06 -6.85
N LEU A 32 2.02 -9.31 -6.41
CA LEU A 32 3.27 -9.76 -5.80
C LEU A 32 4.08 -10.59 -6.80
N THR A 33 5.25 -10.07 -7.16
CA THR A 33 6.31 -10.78 -7.88
C THR A 33 7.41 -11.17 -6.92
N ALA A 34 7.92 -12.39 -7.04
CA ALA A 34 8.93 -12.90 -6.13
C ALA A 34 9.81 -13.95 -6.82
N ASN A 35 11.06 -14.06 -6.37
CA ASN A 35 11.96 -15.12 -6.79
C ASN A 35 11.84 -16.35 -5.88
N ALA A 36 12.64 -17.38 -6.14
CA ALA A 36 12.63 -18.64 -5.36
C ALA A 36 12.98 -18.48 -3.86
N GLU A 37 13.69 -17.41 -3.48
CA GLU A 37 14.09 -17.16 -2.08
C GLU A 37 12.92 -16.74 -1.18
N ILE A 38 11.75 -16.40 -1.74
CA ILE A 38 10.58 -15.98 -0.95
C ILE A 38 10.12 -17.02 0.08
N SER A 39 10.36 -18.31 -0.18
CA SER A 39 10.11 -19.38 0.79
C SER A 39 10.84 -19.16 2.11
N LYS A 40 12.10 -18.71 2.05
CA LYS A 40 12.94 -18.42 3.21
C LYS A 40 12.54 -17.11 3.89
N ALA A 41 11.74 -16.29 3.23
CA ALA A 41 11.39 -14.96 3.66
C ALA A 41 10.27 -14.97 4.73
N THR A 42 9.38 -15.97 4.74
CA THR A 42 8.20 -15.97 5.65
C THR A 42 8.54 -15.96 7.15
N ASN A 43 9.59 -16.66 7.57
CA ASN A 43 9.98 -16.74 8.99
C ASN A 43 11.23 -15.91 9.30
N ALA A 44 11.62 -15.04 8.38
CA ALA A 44 12.84 -14.26 8.50
C ALA A 44 12.64 -13.00 9.32
N LYS A 45 13.75 -12.39 9.72
CA LYS A 45 13.77 -11.11 10.42
C LYS A 45 13.81 -9.96 9.43
N TYR A 46 12.81 -9.09 9.50
CA TYR A 46 12.68 -7.91 8.66
C TYR A 46 12.95 -6.63 9.43
N ILE A 47 13.48 -5.67 8.70
CA ILE A 47 13.44 -4.26 9.03
C ILE A 47 12.61 -3.53 7.97
N VAL A 48 11.73 -2.62 8.40
CA VAL A 48 10.94 -1.78 7.50
C VAL A 48 11.40 -0.34 7.64
N PHE A 49 11.80 0.26 6.53
CA PHE A 49 12.26 1.65 6.49
C PHE A 49 11.10 2.63 6.29
N PRO A 50 11.29 3.92 6.61
CA PRO A 50 10.34 4.97 6.26
C PRO A 50 10.01 4.93 4.76
N PHE A 51 8.75 5.18 4.43
CA PHE A 51 8.29 5.15 3.05
C PHE A 51 8.64 6.46 2.35
N GLU A 52 9.11 6.35 1.12
CA GLU A 52 9.37 7.47 0.24
C GLU A 52 8.15 7.82 -0.59
N PHE A 53 8.12 9.06 -1.10
CA PHE A 53 7.11 9.50 -2.06
C PHE A 53 7.76 9.59 -3.44
N ALA A 54 7.01 9.21 -4.47
CA ALA A 54 7.43 9.46 -5.84
C ALA A 54 7.67 10.96 -6.08
N GLU A 55 8.66 11.28 -6.89
CA GLU A 55 9.00 12.65 -7.24
C GLU A 55 7.77 13.37 -7.84
N GLY A 56 7.54 14.61 -7.42
CA GLY A 56 6.37 15.38 -7.85
C GLY A 56 5.03 14.98 -7.21
N LEU A 57 4.99 13.93 -6.38
CA LEU A 57 3.78 13.54 -5.64
C LEU A 57 3.57 14.45 -4.42
N SER A 58 2.90 15.58 -4.63
CA SER A 58 2.50 16.48 -3.55
C SER A 58 1.10 16.10 -3.02
N LEU A 59 0.99 15.87 -1.71
CA LEU A 59 -0.32 15.80 -1.04
C LEU A 59 -0.89 17.23 -0.97
N LYS A 60 -2.01 17.50 -1.64
CA LYS A 60 -2.62 18.84 -1.61
C LYS A 60 -3.23 19.11 -0.23
N GLU A 61 -2.94 20.31 0.29
CA GLU A 61 -3.30 20.87 1.61
C GLU A 61 -2.43 20.35 2.79
N VAL A 62 -1.48 21.17 3.26
CA VAL A 62 -0.55 20.91 4.41
C VAL A 62 0.55 19.87 4.12
N GLN A 63 1.49 20.23 3.24
CA GLN A 63 2.31 19.31 2.44
C GLN A 63 3.33 18.42 3.19
N GLU A 64 4.05 18.91 4.21
CA GLU A 64 5.13 18.12 4.84
C GLU A 64 4.65 17.20 5.97
N ASN A 65 3.78 17.69 6.86
CA ASN A 65 3.24 16.88 7.96
C ASN A 65 2.43 15.69 7.43
N ASN A 66 1.71 15.87 6.33
CA ASN A 66 0.89 14.81 5.76
C ASN A 66 1.75 13.69 5.16
N GLN A 67 2.85 14.00 4.46
CA GLN A 67 3.74 12.96 3.91
C GLN A 67 4.39 12.15 5.03
N LYS A 68 4.85 12.80 6.10
CA LYS A 68 5.41 12.11 7.29
C LYS A 68 4.38 11.19 7.94
N ILE A 69 3.14 11.66 8.13
CA ILE A 69 2.05 10.87 8.72
C ILE A 69 1.70 9.67 7.83
N VAL A 70 1.56 9.89 6.52
CA VAL A 70 1.25 8.81 5.57
C VAL A 70 2.41 7.81 5.50
N SER A 71 3.66 8.28 5.46
CA SER A 71 4.85 7.43 5.46
C SER A 71 4.91 6.53 6.71
N GLN A 72 4.77 7.14 7.89
CA GLN A 72 4.79 6.43 9.16
C GLN A 72 3.67 5.39 9.23
N ARG A 73 2.44 5.77 8.89
CA ARG A 73 1.29 4.88 8.97
C ARG A 73 1.41 3.70 8.00
N ASN A 74 1.90 3.93 6.78
CA ASN A 74 2.10 2.85 5.81
C ASN A 74 3.26 1.92 6.20
N ARG A 75 4.31 2.45 6.84
CA ARG A 75 5.35 1.63 7.49
C ARG A 75 4.74 0.74 8.57
N GLU A 76 4.00 1.30 9.52
CA GLU A 76 3.37 0.54 10.62
C GLU A 76 2.43 -0.55 10.09
N LYS A 77 1.66 -0.26 9.03
CA LYS A 77 0.80 -1.25 8.40
C LYS A 77 1.57 -2.34 7.65
N ALA A 78 2.70 -2.01 7.03
CA ALA A 78 3.58 -3.00 6.41
C ALA A 78 4.23 -3.92 7.46
N GLU A 79 4.70 -3.35 8.57
CA GLU A 79 5.22 -4.08 9.73
C GLU A 79 4.16 -5.06 10.27
N ALA A 80 2.93 -4.57 10.51
CA ALA A 80 1.83 -5.40 10.98
C ALA A 80 1.45 -6.51 9.97
N ALA A 81 1.47 -6.21 8.68
CA ALA A 81 1.15 -7.19 7.64
C ALA A 81 2.21 -8.29 7.51
N LEU A 82 3.51 -7.95 7.59
CA LEU A 82 4.60 -8.92 7.62
C LEU A 82 4.55 -9.79 8.88
N PHE A 83 4.27 -9.18 10.04
CA PHE A 83 4.08 -9.93 11.28
C PHE A 83 2.90 -10.90 11.16
N ALA A 84 1.76 -10.44 10.65
CA ALA A 84 0.59 -11.29 10.39
C ALA A 84 0.88 -12.38 9.33
N ALA A 85 1.88 -12.16 8.47
CA ALA A 85 2.37 -13.13 7.50
C ALA A 85 3.24 -14.24 8.11
N GLY A 86 3.74 -14.08 9.35
CA GLY A 86 4.61 -15.03 10.04
C GLY A 86 6.05 -14.53 10.22
N ALA A 87 6.38 -13.34 9.72
CA ALA A 87 7.71 -12.79 9.80
C ALA A 87 8.03 -12.22 11.18
N THR A 88 9.31 -12.18 11.53
CA THR A 88 9.78 -11.43 12.70
C THR A 88 10.08 -10.00 12.27
N VAL A 89 9.41 -9.00 12.83
CA VAL A 89 9.67 -7.60 12.49
C VAL A 89 10.43 -6.91 13.61
N LEU A 90 11.54 -6.24 13.26
CA LEU A 90 12.32 -5.49 14.23
C LEU A 90 11.61 -4.24 14.69
N GLU A 91 11.73 -3.96 15.98
CA GLU A 91 11.06 -2.83 16.63
C GLU A 91 11.59 -1.49 16.13
N ARG A 92 10.66 -0.60 15.79
CA ARG A 92 10.91 0.74 15.29
C ARG A 92 11.86 1.57 16.14
N SER A 93 11.75 1.49 17.47
CA SER A 93 12.56 2.30 18.38
C SER A 93 14.07 2.05 18.23
N LYS A 94 14.46 0.82 17.86
CA LYS A 94 15.86 0.44 17.59
C LYS A 94 16.32 0.97 16.24
N VAL A 95 15.42 0.95 15.25
CA VAL A 95 15.68 1.47 13.90
C VAL A 95 15.84 2.99 13.95
N ASP A 96 14.88 3.71 14.52
CA ASP A 96 14.85 5.17 14.53
C ASP A 96 16.05 5.77 15.30
N LYS A 97 16.54 5.11 16.36
CA LYS A 97 17.76 5.53 17.06
C LYS A 97 18.99 5.51 16.13
N LEU A 98 19.22 4.39 15.46
CA LEU A 98 20.34 4.26 14.51
C LEU A 98 20.18 5.17 13.30
N LEU A 99 18.94 5.33 12.80
CA LEU A 99 18.64 6.25 11.73
C LEU A 99 18.97 7.68 12.10
N ASN A 100 18.59 8.13 13.30
CA ASN A 100 18.87 9.48 13.77
C ASN A 100 20.38 9.72 13.93
N GLU A 101 21.13 8.75 14.46
CA GLU A 101 22.60 8.84 14.55
C GLU A 101 23.25 8.98 13.16
N ILE A 102 22.75 8.26 12.16
CA ILE A 102 23.28 8.29 10.80
C ILE A 102 22.80 9.52 10.01
N THR A 103 21.55 9.94 10.14
CA THR A 103 21.03 11.14 9.45
C THR A 103 21.55 12.44 10.04
N LEU A 104 21.94 12.47 11.32
CA LEU A 104 22.72 13.58 11.86
C LEU A 104 24.10 13.71 11.18
N SER A 105 24.59 12.63 10.55
CA SER A 105 25.84 12.63 9.79
C SER A 105 25.67 12.83 8.27
N LYS A 106 24.47 12.63 7.69
CA LYS A 106 24.19 12.69 6.24
C LYS A 106 22.75 13.12 5.92
N THR A 107 22.55 13.86 4.84
CA THR A 107 21.21 14.26 4.37
C THR A 107 20.51 13.10 3.64
N GLY A 108 19.65 12.37 4.36
CA GLY A 108 18.82 11.30 3.82
C GLY A 108 19.38 9.89 4.03
N ILE A 109 18.53 8.87 3.84
CA ILE A 109 18.88 7.45 3.94
C ILE A 109 18.69 6.86 2.55
N THR A 110 19.77 6.43 1.91
CA THR A 110 19.70 5.68 0.65
C THR A 110 19.35 4.21 0.91
N GLU A 111 18.93 3.46 -0.12
CA GLU A 111 18.75 2.01 -0.01
C GLU A 111 20.04 1.33 0.51
N SER A 112 21.22 1.77 0.05
CA SER A 112 22.50 1.27 0.55
C SER A 112 22.74 1.54 2.04
N ASP A 113 22.35 2.72 2.54
CA ASP A 113 22.43 2.99 3.98
C ASP A 113 21.47 2.07 4.75
N GLY A 114 20.26 1.86 4.23
CA GLY A 114 19.27 0.93 4.79
C GLY A 114 19.81 -0.50 4.90
N LEU A 115 20.49 -1.02 3.88
CA LEU A 115 21.11 -2.35 3.95
C LEU A 115 22.19 -2.43 5.03
N ASN A 116 23.02 -1.40 5.17
CA ASN A 116 24.05 -1.35 6.22
C ASN A 116 23.43 -1.35 7.63
N ILE A 117 22.36 -0.58 7.84
CA ILE A 117 21.61 -0.58 9.10
C ILE A 117 20.97 -1.94 9.37
N GLY A 118 20.44 -2.59 8.34
CA GLY A 118 19.92 -3.95 8.42
C GLY A 118 20.97 -4.96 8.92
N LYS A 119 22.22 -4.84 8.44
CA LYS A 119 23.35 -5.66 8.91
C LYS A 119 23.66 -5.42 10.39
N LEU A 120 23.72 -4.15 10.81
CA LEU A 120 23.96 -3.78 12.22
C LEU A 120 22.89 -4.35 13.16
N LEU A 121 21.65 -4.42 12.70
CA LEU A 121 20.53 -4.95 13.45
C LEU A 121 20.32 -6.47 13.30
N ASN A 122 21.22 -7.14 12.59
CA ASN A 122 21.16 -8.57 12.29
C ASN A 122 19.79 -8.97 11.70
N ALA A 123 19.28 -8.18 10.75
CA ALA A 123 18.09 -8.48 9.97
C ALA A 123 18.46 -9.28 8.71
N ASN A 124 17.56 -10.13 8.24
CA ASN A 124 17.74 -10.90 7.00
C ASN A 124 17.29 -10.10 5.78
N TYR A 125 16.18 -9.37 5.92
CA TYR A 125 15.58 -8.62 4.83
C TYR A 125 15.27 -7.18 5.21
N ALA A 126 15.48 -6.26 4.28
CA ALA A 126 15.06 -4.87 4.35
C ALA A 126 13.81 -4.65 3.50
N VAL A 127 12.86 -3.87 4.02
CA VAL A 127 11.65 -3.48 3.28
C VAL A 127 11.68 -1.99 3.00
N PHE A 128 11.57 -1.66 1.73
CA PHE A 128 11.45 -0.29 1.23
C PHE A 128 10.04 -0.09 0.67
N GLY A 129 9.42 1.01 1.05
CA GLY A 129 8.09 1.38 0.58
C GLY A 129 8.14 2.68 -0.22
N LYS A 130 7.42 2.73 -1.34
CA LYS A 130 7.28 3.94 -2.16
C LYS A 130 5.82 4.21 -2.48
N VAL A 131 5.33 5.38 -2.08
CA VAL A 131 3.99 5.86 -2.42
C VAL A 131 4.05 6.54 -3.78
N THR A 132 3.40 5.97 -4.79
CA THR A 132 3.41 6.47 -6.17
C THR A 132 2.13 7.20 -6.57
N ASN A 133 1.03 6.92 -5.87
CA ASN A 133 -0.21 7.68 -6.00
C ASN A 133 -0.89 7.75 -4.64
N TYR A 134 -1.37 8.93 -4.25
CA TYR A 134 -2.08 9.11 -3.00
C TYR A 134 -2.92 10.38 -3.07
N GLY A 135 -4.20 10.25 -3.40
CA GLY A 135 -5.02 11.44 -3.58
C GLY A 135 -6.49 11.18 -3.83
N VAL A 136 -7.25 12.26 -3.66
CA VAL A 136 -8.68 12.27 -3.95
C VAL A 136 -8.90 12.90 -5.33
N ALA A 137 -9.33 12.09 -6.28
CA ALA A 137 -9.75 12.55 -7.59
C ALA A 137 -11.24 12.93 -7.56
N ARG A 138 -11.58 14.13 -8.04
CA ARG A 138 -12.96 14.57 -8.22
C ARG A 138 -13.37 14.37 -9.68
N ARG A 139 -14.44 13.59 -9.91
CA ARG A 139 -15.09 13.44 -11.22
C ARG A 139 -16.54 13.89 -11.09
N ARG A 140 -16.85 15.07 -11.64
CA ARG A 140 -18.16 15.73 -11.52
C ARG A 140 -18.55 15.93 -10.03
N LEU A 141 -19.63 15.27 -9.58
CA LEU A 141 -20.15 15.32 -8.21
C LEU A 141 -19.56 14.24 -7.29
N ARG A 142 -18.70 13.34 -7.80
CA ARG A 142 -18.17 12.22 -7.03
C ARG A 142 -16.68 12.41 -6.77
N GLN A 143 -16.27 12.10 -5.55
CA GLN A 143 -14.88 12.05 -5.14
C GLN A 143 -14.48 10.59 -4.93
N HIS A 144 -13.29 10.23 -5.38
CA HIS A 144 -12.71 8.91 -5.22
C HIS A 144 -11.30 9.05 -4.68
N PHE A 145 -10.99 8.32 -3.62
CA PHE A 145 -9.63 8.18 -3.16
C PHE A 145 -8.96 7.06 -3.95
N ALA A 146 -7.73 7.31 -4.38
CA ALA A 146 -6.86 6.31 -5.01
C ALA A 146 -5.51 6.31 -4.31
N ALA A 147 -4.99 5.11 -4.07
CA ALA A 147 -3.66 4.89 -3.51
C ALA A 147 -2.93 3.84 -4.33
N GLU A 148 -1.65 4.11 -4.60
CA GLU A 148 -0.71 3.15 -5.13
C GLU A 148 0.57 3.18 -4.29
N ILE A 149 0.97 2.00 -3.81
CA ILE A 149 2.11 1.80 -2.91
C ILE A 149 2.91 0.61 -3.43
N ILE A 150 4.21 0.79 -3.61
CA ILE A 150 5.15 -0.26 -3.97
C ILE A 150 5.92 -0.66 -2.73
N LEU A 151 5.98 -1.96 -2.46
CA LEU A 151 6.79 -2.55 -1.39
C LEU A 151 7.85 -3.44 -2.02
N LYS A 152 9.09 -3.36 -1.52
CA LYS A 152 10.20 -4.22 -1.97
C LYS A 152 10.88 -4.86 -0.78
N GLY A 153 11.06 -6.17 -0.81
CA GLY A 153 11.88 -6.90 0.14
C GLY A 153 13.23 -7.26 -0.46
N VAL A 154 14.30 -6.80 0.17
CA VAL A 154 15.68 -6.96 -0.29
C VAL A 154 16.46 -7.82 0.70
N ASN A 155 17.16 -8.83 0.21
CA ASN A 155 18.11 -9.60 1.01
C ASN A 155 19.27 -8.68 1.42
N ILE A 156 19.49 -8.55 2.72
CA ILE A 156 20.48 -7.58 3.26
C ILE A 156 21.92 -7.95 2.92
N GLU A 157 22.23 -9.24 2.82
CA GLU A 157 23.58 -9.72 2.55
C GLU A 157 23.94 -9.52 1.07
N THR A 158 23.01 -9.85 0.17
CA THR A 158 23.26 -9.89 -1.27
C THR A 158 22.80 -8.63 -2.01
N GLY A 159 21.91 -7.82 -1.41
CA GLY A 159 21.26 -6.68 -2.05
C GLY A 159 20.22 -7.07 -3.10
N VAL A 160 19.86 -8.35 -3.22
CA VAL A 160 18.91 -8.85 -4.23
C VAL A 160 17.47 -8.61 -3.77
N ILE A 161 16.62 -8.09 -4.66
CA ILE A 161 15.17 -8.02 -4.44
C ILE A 161 14.60 -9.44 -4.47
N VAL A 162 14.10 -9.91 -3.32
CA VAL A 162 13.45 -11.22 -3.19
C VAL A 162 11.99 -11.16 -3.61
N TRP A 163 11.35 -10.03 -3.33
CA TRP A 163 9.97 -9.79 -3.73
C TRP A 163 9.68 -8.30 -3.91
N GLU A 164 8.74 -8.01 -4.80
CA GLU A 164 8.17 -6.70 -5.03
C GLU A 164 6.65 -6.84 -5.06
N CYS A 165 5.93 -5.96 -4.37
CA CYS A 165 4.49 -5.92 -4.35
C CYS A 165 3.96 -4.55 -4.71
N ILE A 166 3.09 -4.48 -5.72
CA ILE A 166 2.37 -3.27 -6.10
C ILE A 166 0.96 -3.36 -5.53
N LEU A 167 0.63 -2.46 -4.61
CA LEU A 167 -0.67 -2.34 -3.99
C LEU A 167 -1.44 -1.21 -4.67
N LYS A 168 -2.63 -1.52 -5.22
CA LYS A 168 -3.50 -0.54 -5.90
C LYS A 168 -4.89 -0.56 -5.30
N GLY A 169 -5.37 0.59 -4.85
CA GLY A 169 -6.67 0.72 -4.21
C GLY A 169 -7.42 1.93 -4.71
N HIS A 170 -8.74 1.79 -4.86
CA HIS A 170 -9.62 2.94 -4.97
C HIS A 170 -10.96 2.72 -4.26
N SER A 171 -11.46 3.81 -3.70
CA SER A 171 -12.68 3.83 -2.89
C SER A 171 -13.45 5.13 -3.12
N PRO A 172 -14.80 5.12 -3.10
CA PRO A 172 -15.58 6.35 -2.99
C PRO A 172 -15.13 7.15 -1.77
N TYR A 173 -14.84 8.44 -1.94
CA TYR A 173 -14.40 9.33 -0.88
C TYR A 173 -15.61 10.02 -0.25
N ASN A 174 -16.13 9.41 0.81
CA ASN A 174 -17.36 9.84 1.49
C ASN A 174 -17.17 10.11 2.98
N ASN A 175 -16.05 9.69 3.58
CA ASN A 175 -15.83 9.76 5.02
C ASN A 175 -14.45 10.31 5.38
N GLY A 176 -13.93 11.23 4.56
CA GLY A 176 -12.68 11.93 4.82
C GLY A 176 -11.52 10.98 5.08
N GLN A 177 -10.81 11.23 6.19
CA GLN A 177 -9.65 10.44 6.63
C GLN A 177 -9.97 8.96 6.84
N GLN A 178 -11.20 8.59 7.25
CA GLN A 178 -11.55 7.18 7.46
C GLN A 178 -11.46 6.39 6.15
N THR A 179 -11.86 6.98 5.02
CA THR A 179 -11.74 6.33 3.71
C THR A 179 -10.29 6.02 3.35
N LEU A 180 -9.34 6.88 3.72
CA LEU A 180 -7.90 6.65 3.52
C LEU A 180 -7.44 5.45 4.34
N LEU A 181 -7.79 5.44 5.62
CA LEU A 181 -7.41 4.38 6.56
C LEU A 181 -7.95 3.02 6.14
N ASP A 182 -9.24 2.97 5.77
CA ASP A 182 -9.91 1.74 5.31
C ASP A 182 -9.29 1.21 4.02
N THR A 183 -9.00 2.11 3.07
CA THR A 183 -8.37 1.74 1.79
C THR A 183 -7.00 1.13 2.03
N GLU A 184 -6.16 1.79 2.81
CA GLU A 184 -4.85 1.26 3.17
C GLU A 184 -4.95 -0.09 3.90
N ASN A 185 -5.84 -0.21 4.90
CA ASN A 185 -6.02 -1.49 5.63
C ASN A 185 -6.35 -2.62 4.65
N LYS A 186 -7.27 -2.38 3.72
CA LYS A 186 -7.63 -3.36 2.69
C LYS A 186 -6.46 -3.72 1.77
N LEU A 187 -5.60 -2.76 1.43
CA LEU A 187 -4.38 -3.03 0.65
C LEU A 187 -3.42 -3.95 1.40
N TYR A 188 -3.17 -3.69 2.67
CA TYR A 188 -2.26 -4.51 3.48
C TYR A 188 -2.85 -5.89 3.85
N GLU A 189 -4.18 -6.02 3.92
CA GLU A 189 -4.86 -7.32 3.99
C GLU A 189 -4.58 -8.14 2.71
N GLN A 190 -4.71 -7.53 1.51
CA GLN A 190 -4.40 -8.20 0.24
C GLN A 190 -2.92 -8.58 0.15
N PHE A 191 -2.03 -7.68 0.58
CA PHE A 191 -0.60 -7.97 0.67
C PHE A 191 -0.32 -9.19 1.53
N THR A 192 -0.82 -9.22 2.78
CA THR A 192 -0.63 -10.35 3.71
C THR A 192 -1.06 -11.67 3.06
N LYS A 193 -2.24 -11.68 2.42
CA LYS A 193 -2.76 -12.86 1.74
C LYS A 193 -1.84 -13.31 0.60
N LYS A 194 -1.47 -12.39 -0.29
CA LYS A 194 -0.62 -12.69 -1.46
C LYS A 194 0.78 -13.13 -1.05
N PHE A 195 1.33 -12.51 -0.01
CA PHE A 195 2.62 -12.87 0.54
C PHE A 195 2.63 -14.31 1.06
N LYS A 196 1.64 -14.68 1.88
CA LYS A 196 1.49 -16.08 2.35
C LYS A 196 1.32 -17.06 1.19
N GLU A 197 0.45 -16.74 0.22
CA GLU A 197 0.20 -17.58 -0.96
C GLU A 197 1.49 -17.85 -1.75
N LYS A 198 2.27 -16.80 -2.02
CA LYS A 198 3.49 -16.89 -2.83
C LYS A 198 4.66 -17.52 -2.08
N ALA A 199 4.76 -17.29 -0.78
CA ALA A 199 5.81 -17.90 0.02
C ALA A 199 5.55 -19.40 0.28
N ALA A 200 4.30 -19.81 0.33
CA ALA A 200 3.93 -21.23 0.35
C ALA A 200 4.16 -21.93 -1.00
N ASN A 201 4.10 -21.19 -2.12
CA ASN A 201 4.28 -21.71 -3.48
C ASN A 201 5.31 -20.88 -4.27
N PRO A 202 6.62 -21.05 -4.00
CA PRO A 202 7.68 -20.36 -4.71
C PRO A 202 7.75 -20.94 -6.12
N THR A 203 7.20 -20.22 -7.10
CA THR A 203 7.41 -20.55 -8.51
C THR A 203 8.70 -19.87 -8.98
N ASN A 204 9.58 -20.64 -9.62
CA ASN A 204 10.77 -20.13 -10.33
C ASN A 204 10.40 -19.11 -11.41
#